data_AF-A0A7W8APG6-F1
#
_entry.id   AF-A0A7W8APG6-F1
#
_cell.length_a   1.000
_cell.length_b   1.000
_cell.length_c   1.000
_cell.angle_alpha   90.00
_cell.angle_beta   90.00
_cell.angle_gamma   90.00
#
_symmetry.space_group_name_H-M   'P 1'
#
loop_
_entity.id
_entity.type
_entity.pdbx_description
1 polymer ?
#
loop_
_entity_poly.entity_id
_entity_poly.type
_entity_poly.pdbx_seq_one_letter_code
_entity_poly.pdbx_strand_id
1 'polypeptide(L)'
;MDERRVERRRAACAHRLEAWADGVVAGLDAQEDVERSLSHALRGDPSLREETAVRRADALRAAALGLGPAGCAVAAGVSPRMLGNWQEQDPAFAAAMTAAAELAERERERAARAEVAVSGLSPAALRVVLKAIREGSVQSAAAALGGWSEQSFLRLRRKSPEVAALLAAARRARTKKADRRGRPRFERGYRLVRVDEGDMGGDAGARRVNGDGADGGGAPGGPGSTGGTAATSGA
;
A
#
# COMPACT_ATOMS: atom_id res chain seq x y z
N MET A 1 28.62 47.05 7.29
CA MET A 1 28.27 45.76 6.67
C MET A 1 26.86 45.91 6.11
N ASP A 2 26.66 45.62 4.84
CA ASP A 2 25.47 46.02 4.07
C ASP A 2 24.38 44.93 4.17
N GLU A 3 23.42 45.08 5.10
CA GLU A 3 22.40 44.08 5.44
C GLU A 3 21.62 43.58 4.22
N ARG A 4 21.33 44.48 3.28
CA ARG A 4 20.65 44.15 2.01
C ARG A 4 21.44 43.16 1.14
N ARG A 5 22.78 43.19 1.19
CA ARG A 5 23.62 42.20 0.48
C ARG A 5 23.57 40.84 1.15
N VAL A 6 23.49 40.79 2.48
CA VAL A 6 23.36 39.54 3.24
C VAL A 6 22.01 38.89 2.97
N GLU A 7 20.92 39.66 2.98
CA GLU A 7 19.57 39.19 2.65
C GLU A 7 19.48 38.63 1.23
N ARG A 8 19.99 39.37 0.23
CA ARG A 8 20.03 38.90 -1.16
C ARG A 8 20.81 37.59 -1.32
N ARG A 9 21.94 37.43 -0.63
CA ARG A 9 22.72 36.19 -0.65
C ARG A 9 21.95 35.03 0.00
N ARG A 10 21.28 35.28 1.14
CA ARG A 10 20.43 34.26 1.79
C ARG A 10 19.29 33.81 0.88
N ALA A 11 18.61 34.76 0.23
CA ALA A 11 17.54 34.46 -0.72
C ALA A 11 18.05 33.65 -1.93
N ALA A 12 19.19 34.02 -2.50
CA ALA A 12 19.79 33.27 -3.62
C ALA A 12 20.21 31.85 -3.22
N CYS A 13 20.75 31.65 -2.02
CA CYS A 13 21.07 30.32 -1.50
C CYS A 13 19.81 29.48 -1.28
N ALA A 14 18.75 30.06 -0.70
CA ALA A 14 17.47 29.37 -0.51
C ALA A 14 16.86 28.93 -1.85
N HIS A 15 16.86 29.83 -2.84
CA HIS A 15 16.33 29.52 -4.18
C HIS A 15 17.12 28.40 -4.88
N ARG A 16 18.45 28.41 -4.78
CA ARG A 16 19.29 27.32 -5.32
C ARG A 16 18.97 25.98 -4.67
N LEU A 17 18.77 25.98 -3.36
CA LEU A 17 18.44 24.78 -2.61
C LEU A 17 17.05 24.23 -2.98
N GLU A 18 16.07 25.11 -3.19
CA GLU A 18 14.76 24.72 -3.69
C GLU A 18 14.83 24.10 -5.08
N ALA A 19 15.55 24.73 -6.01
CA ALA A 19 15.72 24.22 -7.37
C ALA A 19 16.44 22.86 -7.40
N TRP A 20 17.46 22.69 -6.55
CA TRP A 20 18.12 21.39 -6.37
C TRP A 20 17.13 20.33 -5.86
N ALA A 21 16.34 20.65 -4.84
CA ALA A 21 15.38 19.71 -4.27
C ALA A 21 14.27 19.32 -5.26
N ASP A 22 13.76 20.27 -6.03
CA ASP A 22 12.79 20.01 -7.11
C ASP A 22 13.42 19.10 -8.18
N GLY A 23 14.68 19.33 -8.55
CA GLY A 23 15.42 18.47 -9.48
C GLY A 23 15.63 17.04 -8.96
N VAL A 24 15.92 16.86 -7.67
CA VAL A 24 16.04 15.53 -7.05
C VAL A 24 14.71 14.78 -7.10
N VAL A 25 13.61 15.44 -6.75
CA VAL A 25 12.27 14.82 -6.77
C VAL A 25 11.87 14.48 -8.21
N ALA A 26 12.08 15.39 -9.17
CA ALA A 26 11.82 15.12 -10.58
C ALA A 26 12.69 13.97 -11.13
N GLY A 27 13.94 13.84 -10.65
CA GLY A 27 14.81 12.73 -11.02
C GLY A 27 14.30 11.37 -10.52
N LEU A 28 13.68 11.31 -9.34
CA LEU A 28 13.03 10.08 -8.86
C LEU A 28 11.87 9.68 -9.77
N ASP A 29 11.08 10.65 -10.24
CA ASP A 29 9.94 10.41 -11.13
C ASP A 29 10.42 9.94 -12.51
N ALA A 30 11.45 10.58 -13.04
CA ALA A 30 12.07 10.18 -14.29
C ALA A 30 12.63 8.76 -14.23
N GLN A 31 13.19 8.35 -13.08
CA GLN A 31 13.66 6.98 -12.90
C GLN A 31 12.49 5.97 -12.95
N GLU A 32 11.39 6.24 -12.25
CA GLU A 32 10.18 5.39 -12.28
C GLU A 32 9.59 5.30 -13.70
N ASP A 33 9.62 6.40 -14.46
CA ASP A 33 9.15 6.45 -15.84
C ASP A 33 10.05 5.67 -16.80
N VAL A 34 11.38 5.71 -16.59
CA VAL A 34 12.34 4.90 -17.34
C VAL A 34 12.11 3.41 -17.10
N GLU A 35 11.98 3.00 -15.83
CA GLU A 35 11.70 1.60 -15.49
C GLU A 35 10.39 1.12 -16.15
N ARG A 36 9.33 1.93 -16.08
CA ARG A 36 8.06 1.64 -16.76
C ARG A 36 8.20 1.53 -18.27
N SER A 37 8.96 2.44 -18.88
CA SER A 37 9.20 2.44 -20.33
C SER A 37 10.01 1.24 -20.80
N LEU A 38 11.01 0.82 -20.01
CA LEU A 38 11.81 -0.39 -20.28
C LEU A 38 10.95 -1.66 -20.16
N SER A 39 10.12 -1.76 -19.12
CA SER A 39 9.18 -2.88 -18.99
C SER A 39 8.22 -2.95 -20.19
N HIS A 40 7.67 -1.81 -20.60
CA HIS A 40 6.78 -1.73 -21.75
C HIS A 40 7.50 -2.11 -23.07
N ALA A 41 8.71 -1.62 -23.29
CA ALA A 41 9.48 -1.91 -24.49
C ALA A 41 9.86 -3.40 -24.64
N LEU A 42 10.12 -4.10 -23.53
CA LEU A 42 10.54 -5.50 -23.56
C LEU A 42 9.38 -6.49 -23.64
N ARG A 43 8.22 -6.19 -23.06
CA ARG A 43 7.15 -7.18 -22.84
C ARG A 43 5.74 -6.71 -23.17
N GLY A 44 5.56 -5.45 -23.58
CA GLY A 44 4.23 -4.84 -23.68
C GLY A 44 3.66 -4.56 -22.28
N ASP A 45 2.36 -4.79 -22.08
CA ASP A 45 1.73 -4.57 -20.78
C ASP A 45 2.22 -5.61 -19.75
N PRO A 46 2.71 -5.18 -18.57
CA PRO A 46 3.21 -6.09 -17.55
C PRO A 46 2.09 -6.99 -17.03
N SER A 47 2.40 -8.28 -16.83
CA SER A 47 1.45 -9.19 -16.20
C SER A 47 1.34 -8.87 -14.70
N LEU A 48 0.15 -9.10 -14.12
CA LEU A 48 -0.08 -8.90 -12.68
C LEU A 48 0.93 -9.68 -11.81
N ARG A 49 1.38 -10.85 -12.28
CA ARG A 49 2.38 -11.68 -11.61
C ARG A 49 3.74 -11.00 -11.54
N GLU A 50 4.18 -10.37 -12.62
CA GLU A 50 5.45 -9.65 -12.69
C GLU A 50 5.41 -8.37 -11.85
N GLU A 51 4.33 -7.59 -11.93
CA GLU A 51 4.16 -6.44 -11.04
C GLU A 51 4.21 -6.86 -9.58
N THR A 52 3.54 -7.95 -9.23
CA THR A 52 3.56 -8.49 -7.86
C THR A 52 4.97 -8.90 -7.45
N ALA A 53 5.75 -9.52 -8.34
CA ALA A 53 7.13 -9.90 -8.07
C ALA A 53 8.04 -8.68 -7.82
N VAL A 54 7.92 -7.62 -8.63
CA VAL A 54 8.64 -6.35 -8.43
C VAL A 54 8.27 -5.73 -7.09
N ARG A 55 6.98 -5.60 -6.79
CA ARG A 55 6.52 -5.03 -5.52
C ARG A 55 6.97 -5.86 -4.31
N ARG A 56 7.01 -7.19 -4.41
CA ARG A 56 7.59 -8.06 -3.38
C ARG A 56 9.09 -7.83 -3.20
N ALA A 57 9.84 -7.66 -4.29
CA ALA A 57 11.26 -7.34 -4.24
C ALA A 57 11.51 -5.97 -3.58
N ASP A 58 10.67 -4.97 -3.87
CA ASP A 58 10.74 -3.67 -3.21
C ASP A 58 10.44 -3.74 -1.71
N ALA A 59 9.47 -4.56 -1.31
CA ALA A 59 9.18 -4.81 0.11
C ALA A 59 10.39 -5.46 0.83
N LEU A 60 11.03 -6.46 0.21
CA LEU A 60 12.21 -7.13 0.75
C LEU A 60 13.40 -6.18 0.85
N ARG A 61 13.65 -5.39 -0.20
CA ARG A 61 14.69 -4.37 -0.21
C ARG A 61 14.46 -3.35 0.90
N ALA A 62 13.21 -2.91 1.10
CA ALA A 62 12.86 -1.99 2.17
C ALA A 62 13.12 -2.59 3.56
N ALA A 63 12.77 -3.86 3.76
CA ALA A 63 13.04 -4.58 5.01
C ALA A 63 14.55 -4.70 5.27
N ALA A 64 15.35 -5.03 4.25
CA ALA A 64 16.81 -5.08 4.32
C ALA A 64 17.46 -3.73 4.63
N LEU A 65 16.77 -2.63 4.31
CA LEU A 65 17.18 -1.27 4.64
C LEU A 65 16.64 -0.81 6.02
N GLY A 66 16.04 -1.74 6.77
CA GLY A 66 15.57 -1.57 8.14
C GLY A 66 14.24 -0.84 8.26
N LEU A 67 13.43 -0.80 7.19
CA LEU A 67 12.09 -0.25 7.26
C LEU A 67 11.15 -1.24 7.94
N GLY A 68 10.24 -0.71 8.77
CA GLY A 68 9.18 -1.51 9.37
C GLY A 68 8.11 -1.92 8.36
N PRO A 69 7.16 -2.80 8.74
CA PRO A 69 6.16 -3.36 7.82
C PRO A 69 5.35 -2.32 7.02
N ALA A 70 4.99 -1.20 7.66
CA ALA A 70 4.28 -0.11 7.00
C ALA A 70 5.16 0.61 5.97
N GLY A 71 6.45 0.82 6.26
CA GLY A 71 7.41 1.38 5.31
C GLY A 71 7.68 0.46 4.13
N CYS A 72 7.75 -0.85 4.37
CA CYS A 72 7.87 -1.86 3.30
C CYS A 72 6.65 -1.86 2.37
N ALA A 73 5.44 -1.74 2.92
CA ALA A 73 4.22 -1.66 2.11
C ALA A 73 4.23 -0.43 1.19
N VAL A 74 4.67 0.73 1.69
CA VAL A 74 4.76 1.96 0.90
C VAL A 74 5.88 1.92 -0.14
N ALA A 75 7.03 1.35 0.20
CA ALA A 75 8.10 1.10 -0.76
C ALA A 75 7.58 0.26 -1.94
N ALA A 76 6.87 -0.83 -1.62
CA ALA A 76 6.21 -1.71 -2.59
C ALA A 76 4.96 -1.14 -3.27
N GLY A 77 4.48 0.06 -2.88
CA GLY A 77 3.27 0.66 -3.45
C GLY A 77 2.00 -0.15 -3.21
N VAL A 78 1.92 -0.87 -2.08
CA VAL A 78 0.76 -1.69 -1.70
C VAL A 78 0.21 -1.29 -0.33
N SER A 79 -1.01 -1.74 -0.03
CA SER A 79 -1.58 -1.53 1.31
C SER A 79 -0.93 -2.47 2.34
N PRO A 80 -0.84 -2.07 3.63
CA PRO A 80 -0.32 -2.96 4.68
C PRO A 80 -1.09 -4.28 4.78
N ARG A 81 -2.41 -4.25 4.53
CA ARG A 81 -3.26 -5.44 4.50
C ARG A 81 -2.86 -6.40 3.37
N MET A 82 -2.55 -5.87 2.18
CA MET A 82 -2.09 -6.68 1.06
C MET A 82 -0.74 -7.33 1.35
N LEU A 83 0.19 -6.57 1.96
CA LEU A 83 1.48 -7.11 2.38
C LEU A 83 1.34 -8.21 3.43
N GLY A 84 0.43 -8.05 4.40
CA GLY A 84 0.10 -9.09 5.38
C GLY A 84 -0.45 -10.35 4.71
N ASN A 85 -1.42 -10.18 3.81
CA ASN A 85 -1.99 -11.30 3.04
C ASN A 85 -0.94 -12.02 2.16
N TRP A 86 0.04 -11.31 1.60
CA TRP A 86 1.14 -11.98 0.89
C TRP A 86 1.99 -12.86 1.79
N GLN A 87 2.29 -12.41 3.01
CA GLN A 87 3.07 -13.19 3.98
C GLN A 87 2.29 -14.40 4.49
N GLU A 88 0.97 -14.28 4.67
CA GLU A 88 0.09 -15.39 5.06
C GLU A 88 0.02 -16.46 3.96
N GLN A 89 -0.05 -16.05 2.71
CA GLN A 89 -0.17 -16.96 1.56
C GLN A 89 1.15 -17.61 1.14
N ASP A 90 2.28 -16.96 1.41
CA ASP A 90 3.61 -17.38 0.94
C ASP A 90 4.61 -17.38 2.11
N PRO A 91 4.77 -18.53 2.80
CA PRO A 91 5.69 -18.65 3.93
C PRO A 91 7.16 -18.38 3.57
N ALA A 92 7.56 -18.67 2.32
CA ALA A 92 8.92 -18.41 1.86
C ALA A 92 9.18 -16.90 1.76
N PHE A 93 8.21 -16.15 1.25
CA PHE A 93 8.26 -14.69 1.23
C PHE A 93 8.29 -14.10 2.65
N ALA A 94 7.47 -14.63 3.57
CA ALA A 94 7.49 -14.20 4.97
C ALA A 94 8.85 -14.44 5.64
N ALA A 95 9.44 -15.63 5.45
CA ALA A 95 10.77 -15.95 5.96
C ALA A 95 11.86 -15.02 5.39
N ALA A 96 11.78 -14.70 4.10
CA ALA A 96 12.71 -13.76 3.46
C ALA A 96 12.58 -12.33 4.03
N MET A 97 11.36 -11.87 4.31
CA MET A 97 11.12 -10.57 4.96
C MET A 97 11.72 -10.52 6.38
N THR A 98 11.56 -11.59 7.16
CA THR A 98 12.17 -11.71 8.49
C THR A 98 13.70 -11.70 8.41
N ALA A 99 14.28 -12.51 7.53
CA ALA A 99 15.73 -12.56 7.35
C ALA A 99 16.31 -11.21 6.89
N ALA A 100 15.61 -10.49 6.02
CA ALA A 100 15.98 -9.15 5.60
C ALA A 100 15.95 -8.14 6.76
N ALA A 101 14.93 -8.21 7.62
CA ALA A 101 14.86 -7.36 8.81
C ALA A 101 15.98 -7.68 9.82
N GLU A 102 16.28 -8.95 10.05
CA GLU A 102 17.40 -9.38 10.90
C GLU A 102 18.76 -8.91 10.36
N LEU A 103 18.95 -8.94 9.04
CA LEU A 103 20.15 -8.40 8.40
C LEU A 103 20.29 -6.91 8.74
N ALA A 104 19.22 -6.13 8.60
CA ALA A 104 19.23 -4.71 8.90
C ALA A 104 19.58 -4.41 10.36
N GLU A 105 19.04 -5.17 11.32
CA GLU A 105 19.38 -5.03 12.74
C GLU A 105 20.85 -5.36 13.00
N ARG A 106 21.39 -6.44 12.42
CA ARG A 106 22.81 -6.78 12.55
C ARG A 106 23.73 -5.71 11.96
N GLU A 107 23.35 -5.09 10.84
CA GLU A 107 24.10 -3.97 10.27
C GLU A 107 24.07 -2.74 11.19
N ARG A 108 22.92 -2.45 11.81
CA ARG A 108 22.80 -1.35 12.80
C ARG A 108 23.67 -1.58 14.02
N GLU A 109 23.67 -2.79 14.56
CA GLU A 109 24.52 -3.17 15.69
C GLU A 109 26.01 -3.04 15.33
N ARG A 110 26.40 -3.47 14.13
CA ARG A 110 27.78 -3.32 13.64
C ARG A 110 28.18 -1.85 13.50
N ALA A 111 27.30 -1.02 12.93
CA ALA A 111 27.55 0.42 12.81
C ALA A 111 27.65 1.11 14.18
N ALA A 112 26.81 0.74 15.14
CA ALA A 112 26.85 1.28 16.51
C ALA A 112 28.15 0.93 17.24
N ARG A 113 28.65 -0.30 17.09
CA ARG A 113 29.93 -0.74 17.65
C ARG A 113 31.14 -0.07 17.00
N ALA A 114 31.03 0.31 15.74
CA ALA A 114 32.09 0.98 15.00
C ALA A 114 32.21 2.49 15.34
N GLU A 115 31.40 3.02 16.27
CA GLU A 115 31.24 4.47 16.53
C GLU A 115 30.95 5.31 15.28
N VAL A 116 30.57 4.66 14.17
CA VAL A 116 30.04 5.29 12.97
C VAL A 116 28.60 5.64 13.29
N ALA A 117 28.44 6.68 14.10
CA ALA A 117 27.15 7.23 14.48
C ALA A 117 26.49 7.94 13.28
N VAL A 118 26.11 7.17 12.25
CA VAL A 118 25.12 7.61 11.26
C VAL A 118 23.74 7.33 11.85
N SER A 119 23.50 7.88 13.05
CA SER A 119 22.18 7.91 13.66
C SER A 119 21.40 9.02 12.99
N GLY A 120 20.65 8.72 11.93
CA GLY A 120 19.60 9.64 11.53
C GLY A 120 18.90 9.40 10.21
N LEU A 121 19.59 8.96 9.17
CA LEU A 121 18.96 8.81 7.85
C LEU A 121 19.55 7.65 7.07
N SER A 122 18.72 6.64 6.80
CA SER A 122 18.93 5.87 5.59
C SER A 122 18.34 6.65 4.41
N PRO A 123 19.05 6.81 3.28
CA PRO A 123 18.49 7.36 2.06
C PRO A 123 17.21 6.64 1.62
N ALA A 124 17.07 5.36 1.98
CA ALA A 124 15.89 4.54 1.75
C ALA A 124 14.65 5.06 2.50
N ALA A 125 14.79 5.35 3.80
CA ALA A 125 13.70 5.90 4.60
C ALA A 125 13.27 7.29 4.08
N LEU A 126 14.24 8.10 3.63
CA LEU A 126 13.91 9.42 3.07
C LEU A 126 13.14 9.28 1.76
N ARG A 127 13.53 8.36 0.87
CA ARG A 127 12.77 8.06 -0.36
C ARG A 127 11.33 7.62 -0.05
N VAL A 128 11.13 6.74 0.93
CA VAL A 128 9.79 6.30 1.34
C VAL A 128 8.94 7.47 1.85
N VAL A 129 9.53 8.38 2.63
CA VAL A 129 8.83 9.59 3.10
C VAL A 129 8.49 10.55 1.98
N LEU A 130 9.42 10.81 1.06
CA LEU A 130 9.16 11.67 -0.09
C LEU A 130 8.05 11.10 -0.95
N LYS A 131 8.06 9.78 -1.21
CA LYS A 131 6.99 9.07 -1.92
C LYS A 131 5.64 9.21 -1.21
N ALA A 132 5.57 8.92 0.09
CA ALA A 132 4.34 9.03 0.87
C ALA A 132 3.76 10.47 0.87
N ILE A 133 4.62 11.49 0.94
CA ILE A 133 4.21 12.90 0.91
C ILE A 133 3.66 13.31 -0.47
N ARG A 134 4.27 12.81 -1.56
CA ARG A 134 3.81 13.02 -2.94
C ARG A 134 2.45 12.36 -3.20
N GLU A 135 2.21 11.22 -2.56
CA GLU A 135 0.91 10.52 -2.57
C GLU A 135 -0.16 11.21 -1.70
N GLY A 136 0.23 12.23 -0.92
CA GLY A 136 -0.70 13.06 -0.15
C GLY A 136 -0.70 12.80 1.36
N SER A 137 0.19 11.95 1.88
CA SER A 137 0.29 11.70 3.32
C SER A 137 0.70 12.97 4.09
N VAL A 138 0.21 13.08 5.32
CA VAL A 138 0.63 14.11 6.27
C VAL A 138 2.08 13.84 6.69
N GLN A 139 2.88 14.88 6.93
CA GLN A 139 4.32 14.73 7.22
C GLN A 139 4.61 13.83 8.43
N SER A 140 3.81 13.91 9.49
CA SER A 140 3.96 13.06 10.68
C SER A 140 3.69 11.59 10.37
N ALA A 141 2.63 11.29 9.62
CA ALA A 141 2.31 9.95 9.17
C ALA A 141 3.38 9.41 8.20
N ALA A 142 3.89 10.24 7.30
CA ALA A 142 5.01 9.89 6.43
C ALA A 142 6.25 9.55 7.26
N ALA A 143 6.65 10.42 8.20
CA ALA A 143 7.81 10.20 9.05
C ALA A 143 7.77 8.83 9.78
N ALA A 144 6.60 8.42 10.26
CA ALA A 144 6.42 7.11 10.88
C ALA A 144 6.73 5.94 9.92
N LEU A 145 6.42 6.07 8.62
CA LEU A 145 6.74 5.05 7.61
C LEU A 145 8.24 4.90 7.38
N GLY A 146 9.01 5.97 7.57
CA GLY A 146 10.47 5.95 7.56
C GLY A 146 11.10 5.47 8.87
N GLY A 147 10.28 5.09 9.87
CA GLY A 147 10.75 4.67 11.19
C GLY A 147 11.11 5.82 12.14
N TRP A 148 10.62 7.03 11.88
CA TRP A 148 10.94 8.21 12.69
C TRP A 148 9.83 8.59 13.67
N SER A 149 10.24 8.98 14.87
CA SER A 149 9.36 9.72 15.77
C SER A 149 9.17 11.15 15.28
N GLU A 150 8.02 11.75 15.55
CA GLU A 150 7.72 13.13 15.16
C GLU A 150 8.78 14.12 15.68
N GLN A 151 9.23 13.94 16.92
CA GLN A 151 10.27 14.79 17.51
C GLN A 151 11.62 14.64 16.82
N SER A 152 12.02 13.42 16.46
CA SER A 152 13.27 13.17 15.73
C SER A 152 13.22 13.77 14.33
N PHE A 153 12.07 13.67 13.66
CA PHE A 153 11.84 14.23 12.33
C PHE A 153 11.83 15.76 12.33
N LEU A 154 11.17 16.40 13.31
CA LEU A 154 11.20 17.85 13.47
C LEU A 154 12.61 18.36 13.80
N ARG A 155 13.34 17.66 14.66
CA ARG A 155 14.73 17.99 14.98
C ARG A 155 15.61 17.89 13.73
N LEU A 156 15.41 16.85 12.93
CA LEU A 156 16.12 16.68 11.67
C LEU A 156 15.83 17.82 10.69
N ARG A 157 14.56 18.18 10.49
CA ARG A 157 14.16 19.29 9.61
C ARG A 157 14.77 20.63 10.04
N ARG A 158 14.99 20.84 11.34
CA ARG A 158 15.66 22.03 11.87
C ARG A 158 17.18 22.00 11.65
N LYS A 159 17.79 20.81 11.67
CA LYS A 159 19.24 20.63 11.55
C LYS A 159 19.73 20.65 10.10
N SER A 160 18.96 20.10 9.15
CA SER A 160 19.34 20.03 7.73
C SER A 160 18.37 20.82 6.86
N PRO A 161 18.80 21.95 6.26
CA PRO A 161 17.98 22.69 5.31
C PRO A 161 17.71 21.88 4.03
N GLU A 162 18.60 20.97 3.64
CA GLU A 162 18.41 20.08 2.47
C GLU A 162 17.19 19.18 2.63
N VAL A 163 17.04 18.55 3.80
CA VAL A 163 15.87 17.71 4.10
C VAL A 163 14.59 18.55 4.08
N ALA A 164 14.61 19.76 4.64
CA ALA A 164 13.46 20.66 4.59
C ALA A 164 13.07 21.04 3.16
N ALA A 165 14.06 21.32 2.29
CA ALA A 165 13.84 21.62 0.88
C ALA A 165 13.26 20.43 0.11
N LEU A 166 13.78 19.21 0.33
CA LEU A 166 13.24 17.98 -0.28
C LEU A 166 11.78 17.71 0.11
N LEU A 167 11.43 17.91 1.38
CA LEU A 167 10.05 17.75 1.85
C LEU A 167 9.12 18.80 1.24
N ALA A 168 9.60 20.03 1.03
CA ALA A 168 8.85 21.07 0.34
C ALA A 168 8.66 20.74 -1.15
N ALA A 169 9.71 20.27 -1.83
CA ALA A 169 9.66 19.81 -3.21
C ALA A 169 8.67 18.65 -3.39
N ALA A 170 8.73 17.63 -2.53
CA ALA A 170 7.79 16.50 -2.55
C ALA A 170 6.33 16.94 -2.35
N ARG A 171 6.09 17.97 -1.55
CA ARG A 171 4.74 18.56 -1.39
C ARG A 171 4.28 19.29 -2.64
N ARG A 172 5.17 20.03 -3.31
CA ARG A 172 4.86 20.71 -4.58
C ARG A 172 4.58 19.71 -5.70
N ALA A 173 5.33 18.60 -5.71
CA ALA A 173 5.19 17.49 -6.65
C ALA A 173 4.01 16.56 -6.33
N ARG A 174 3.11 16.92 -5.40
CA ARG A 174 1.93 16.11 -5.09
C ARG A 174 1.11 15.89 -6.35
N THR A 175 0.78 14.62 -6.61
CA THR A 175 -0.08 14.28 -7.74
C THR A 175 -1.47 14.91 -7.51
N LYS A 176 -2.01 15.63 -8.51
CA LYS A 176 -3.34 16.27 -8.48
C LYS A 176 -4.51 15.32 -8.14
N LYS A 177 -4.27 14.02 -8.01
CA LYS A 177 -5.26 13.05 -7.50
C LYS A 177 -5.62 13.27 -6.03
N ALA A 178 -4.73 13.83 -5.21
CA ALA A 178 -5.00 14.07 -3.77
C ALA A 178 -6.06 15.16 -3.51
N ASP A 179 -6.21 16.14 -4.41
CA ASP A 179 -7.23 17.20 -4.30
C ASP A 179 -8.66 16.73 -4.64
N ARG A 180 -8.83 15.50 -5.15
CA ARG A 180 -10.16 14.94 -5.49
C ARG A 180 -10.89 14.31 -4.30
N ARG A 181 -10.40 14.44 -3.08
CA ARG A 181 -11.15 14.04 -1.86
C ARG A 181 -12.23 15.05 -1.45
N GLY A 182 -12.44 16.12 -2.20
CA GLY A 182 -13.64 16.97 -2.12
C GLY A 182 -14.53 16.75 -3.35
N ARG A 183 -15.62 15.99 -3.19
CA ARG A 183 -16.76 15.79 -4.12
C ARG A 183 -16.70 14.53 -5.01
N PRO A 184 -17.49 13.48 -4.69
CA PRO A 184 -17.72 12.39 -5.62
C PRO A 184 -18.70 12.83 -6.71
N ARG A 185 -18.24 12.97 -7.95
CA ARG A 185 -19.12 12.81 -9.13
C ARG A 185 -19.15 11.33 -9.47
N PHE A 186 -20.10 10.61 -8.85
CA PHE A 186 -20.55 9.32 -9.36
C PHE A 186 -21.34 9.57 -10.64
N GLU A 187 -20.70 9.40 -11.79
CA GLU A 187 -21.39 9.20 -13.07
C GLU A 187 -20.69 8.07 -13.81
N ARG A 188 -21.07 6.85 -13.44
CA ARG A 188 -21.11 5.63 -14.27
C ARG A 188 -21.84 4.60 -13.43
N GLY A 189 -23.16 4.66 -13.50
CA GLY A 189 -24.06 3.71 -12.85
C GLY A 189 -23.97 2.37 -13.56
N TYR A 190 -23.41 1.38 -12.88
CA TYR A 190 -23.68 0.00 -13.20
C TYR A 190 -24.93 -0.40 -12.40
N ARG A 191 -26.00 -0.73 -13.11
CA ARG A 191 -27.22 -1.30 -12.52
C ARG A 191 -26.98 -2.80 -12.38
N LEU A 192 -26.92 -3.29 -11.15
CA LEU A 192 -26.96 -4.73 -10.89
C LEU A 192 -28.34 -5.23 -11.30
N VAL A 193 -28.39 -6.02 -12.36
CA VAL A 193 -29.57 -6.79 -12.75
C VAL A 193 -29.51 -8.06 -11.89
N ARG A 194 -30.49 -8.24 -11.01
CA ARG A 194 -30.75 -9.55 -10.42
C ARG A 194 -31.29 -10.41 -11.56
N VAL A 195 -30.50 -11.38 -11.99
CA VAL A 195 -31.02 -12.51 -12.75
C VAL A 195 -31.64 -13.40 -11.68
N ASP A 196 -32.96 -13.41 -11.61
CA ASP A 196 -33.64 -14.45 -10.85
C ASP A 196 -33.31 -15.78 -11.53
N GLU A 197 -32.59 -16.64 -10.82
CA GLU A 197 -32.51 -18.06 -11.13
C GLU A 197 -33.92 -18.64 -10.95
N GLY A 198 -34.67 -18.63 -12.05
CA GLY A 198 -36.01 -19.18 -12.10
C GLY A 198 -36.35 -19.50 -13.54
N ASP A 199 -36.53 -20.79 -13.80
CA ASP A 199 -37.24 -21.35 -14.95
C ASP A 199 -36.44 -21.73 -16.20
N MET A 200 -35.39 -22.54 -16.01
CA MET A 200 -34.89 -23.45 -17.06
C MET A 200 -34.93 -24.88 -16.53
N GLY A 201 -36.14 -25.36 -16.27
CA GLY A 201 -36.42 -26.74 -15.93
C GLY A 201 -37.86 -27.09 -16.31
N GLY A 202 -38.05 -27.71 -17.48
CA GLY A 202 -39.28 -28.44 -17.78
C GLY A 202 -39.96 -28.09 -19.10
N ASP A 203 -39.37 -28.56 -20.20
CA ASP A 203 -40.04 -29.37 -21.22
C ASP A 203 -41.58 -29.50 -21.10
N ALA A 204 -42.31 -28.85 -22.02
CA ALA A 204 -43.71 -29.17 -22.29
C ALA A 204 -44.08 -28.73 -23.71
N GLY A 205 -43.61 -29.49 -24.70
CA GLY A 205 -43.86 -29.21 -26.11
C GLY A 205 -44.02 -30.43 -27.01
N ALA A 206 -44.58 -31.55 -26.52
CA ALA A 206 -44.90 -32.69 -27.40
C ALA A 206 -46.05 -33.58 -26.90
N ARG A 207 -47.26 -33.29 -27.39
CA ARG A 207 -48.19 -34.19 -28.11
C ARG A 207 -48.37 -35.66 -27.65
N ARG A 208 -49.66 -36.00 -27.43
CA ARG A 208 -50.39 -37.30 -27.59
C ARG A 208 -50.71 -38.07 -26.29
N VAL A 209 -51.98 -38.22 -25.88
CA VAL A 209 -53.06 -39.19 -26.26
C VAL A 209 -53.21 -40.30 -25.18
N ASN A 210 -54.42 -40.33 -24.59
CA ASN A 210 -55.20 -41.42 -23.98
C ASN A 210 -54.61 -42.35 -22.89
N GLY A 211 -55.41 -42.57 -21.84
CA GLY A 211 -55.55 -43.87 -21.19
C GLY A 211 -55.69 -43.86 -19.66
N ASP A 212 -56.93 -44.00 -19.20
CA ASP A 212 -57.44 -44.82 -18.08
C ASP A 212 -56.73 -44.97 -16.71
N GLY A 213 -57.57 -44.99 -15.67
CA GLY A 213 -57.39 -45.77 -14.44
C GLY A 213 -56.78 -44.98 -13.27
N ALA A 214 -57.58 -44.47 -12.34
CA ALA A 214 -58.16 -45.17 -11.18
C ALA A 214 -57.20 -45.33 -9.98
N ASP A 215 -57.77 -44.97 -8.82
CA ASP A 215 -57.53 -45.42 -7.45
C ASP A 215 -56.41 -44.85 -6.55
N GLY A 216 -56.90 -44.49 -5.35
CA GLY A 216 -56.24 -44.63 -4.04
C GLY A 216 -55.23 -43.53 -3.70
N GLY A 217 -55.36 -42.74 -2.65
CA GLY A 217 -55.91 -43.02 -1.33
C GLY A 217 -54.84 -42.69 -0.28
N GLY A 218 -55.22 -42.00 0.79
CA GLY A 218 -54.44 -41.98 2.04
C GLY A 218 -53.66 -40.70 2.36
N ALA A 219 -54.31 -39.78 3.10
CA ALA A 219 -53.68 -39.08 4.23
C ALA A 219 -53.47 -40.09 5.39
N PRO A 220 -52.90 -39.77 6.59
CA PRO A 220 -52.54 -38.47 7.15
C PRO A 220 -51.20 -38.48 7.95
N GLY A 221 -50.90 -37.42 8.71
CA GLY A 221 -50.01 -37.53 9.88
C GLY A 221 -49.21 -36.27 10.18
N GLY A 222 -49.78 -35.42 11.02
CA GLY A 222 -49.19 -34.16 11.50
C GLY A 222 -48.06 -34.29 12.54
N PRO A 223 -47.77 -33.21 13.27
CA PRO A 223 -46.41 -32.80 13.66
C PRO A 223 -46.12 -32.89 15.18
N GLY A 224 -44.90 -32.48 15.56
CA GLY A 224 -44.46 -32.26 16.94
C GLY A 224 -43.22 -33.11 17.26
N SER A 225 -42.30 -32.74 18.14
CA SER A 225 -42.31 -31.72 19.18
C SER A 225 -40.90 -31.51 19.72
N THR A 226 -40.63 -30.26 20.10
CA THR A 226 -39.80 -29.74 21.21
C THR A 226 -38.95 -30.68 22.09
N GLY A 227 -37.78 -30.17 22.50
CA GLY A 227 -37.47 -30.01 23.92
C GLY A 227 -36.15 -30.58 24.47
N GLY A 228 -35.47 -29.77 25.30
CA GLY A 228 -34.57 -30.18 26.39
C GLY A 228 -33.10 -29.79 26.20
N THR A 229 -32.47 -28.78 26.83
CA THR A 229 -32.19 -28.38 28.25
C THR A 229 -31.18 -29.22 29.05
N ALA A 230 -30.42 -28.48 29.88
CA ALA A 230 -29.52 -28.83 31.01
C ALA A 230 -28.02 -28.99 30.65
N ALA A 231 -27.09 -28.12 31.07
CA ALA A 231 -26.64 -27.73 32.43
C ALA A 231 -25.87 -28.85 33.16
N THR A 232 -24.61 -28.60 33.52
CA THR A 232 -24.06 -28.72 34.89
C THR A 232 -22.57 -28.36 34.96
N SER A 233 -22.23 -27.77 36.11
CA SER A 233 -20.91 -27.38 36.61
C SER A 233 -20.01 -28.56 36.99
N GLY A 234 -18.71 -28.28 37.16
CA GLY A 234 -17.92 -28.90 38.23
C GLY A 234 -16.45 -29.14 37.91
N ALA A 235 -15.58 -28.25 38.42
CA ALA A 235 -14.42 -28.51 39.29
C ALA A 235 -13.43 -27.35 39.22
#